data_AF-X0XW15-F1
#
_entry.id   AF-X0XW15-F1
#
_cell.length_a   1.000
_cell.length_b   1.000
_cell.length_c   1.000
_cell.angle_alpha   90.00
_cell.angle_beta   90.00
_cell.angle_gamma   90.00
#
_symmetry.space_group_name_H-M   'P 1'
#
loop_
_entity.id
_entity.type
_entity.pdbx_description
1 polymer ?
#
loop_
_entity_poly.entity_id
_entity_poly.type
_entity_poly.pdbx_seq_one_letter_code
_entity_poly.pdbx_strand_id
1 'polypeptide(L)'
;MHRIRSLTVAAMAIAMLLAALPSTAPAYPLDGYDYTGLRRIWVQRMVQEGEIKGKKRPSGELLPLEQVQLRLLDQKDLKIPAADPELTAKVKKLLGPAADRYGISLLDLSDLSNIRLAEWNGNQRQNPGSVGKIMVALGIFQA
;
A
#
# COMPACT_ATOMS: atom_id res chain seq x y z
N MET A 1 -29.84 38.41 -14.02
CA MET A 1 -29.22 37.85 -12.79
C MET A 1 -29.25 36.31 -12.72
N HIS A 2 -30.24 35.61 -13.29
CA HIS A 2 -30.30 34.13 -13.23
C HIS A 2 -29.17 33.39 -13.99
N ARG A 3 -28.81 33.84 -15.20
CA ARG A 3 -27.75 33.19 -16.02
C ARG A 3 -26.35 33.22 -15.40
N ILE A 4 -26.04 34.28 -14.64
CA ILE A 4 -24.72 34.43 -13.99
C ILE A 4 -24.59 33.45 -12.81
N ARG A 5 -25.69 33.24 -12.07
CA ARG A 5 -25.75 32.27 -10.96
C ARG A 5 -25.68 30.82 -11.42
N SER A 6 -26.25 30.49 -12.59
CA SER A 6 -26.16 29.13 -13.14
C SER A 6 -24.76 28.80 -13.66
N LEU A 7 -24.04 29.78 -14.20
CA LEU A 7 -22.66 29.60 -14.67
C LEU A 7 -21.68 29.39 -13.50
N THR A 8 -21.84 30.12 -12.39
CA THR A 8 -21.00 29.94 -11.20
C THR A 8 -21.25 28.60 -10.51
N VAL A 9 -22.50 28.14 -10.42
CA VAL A 9 -22.83 26.82 -9.85
C VAL A 9 -22.26 25.69 -10.71
N ALA A 10 -22.37 25.79 -12.04
CA ALA A 10 -21.77 24.81 -12.95
C ALA A 10 -20.23 24.78 -12.83
N ALA A 11 -19.58 25.94 -12.75
CA ALA A 11 -18.13 26.02 -12.57
C ALA A 11 -17.68 25.42 -11.23
N MET A 12 -18.44 25.63 -10.15
CA MET A 12 -18.13 25.08 -8.83
C MET A 12 -18.34 23.56 -8.78
N ALA A 13 -19.36 23.05 -9.46
CA ALA A 13 -19.59 21.60 -9.61
C ALA A 13 -18.48 20.94 -10.43
N ILE A 14 -18.03 21.56 -11.51
CA ILE A 14 -16.90 21.08 -12.33
C ILE A 14 -15.60 21.10 -11.52
N ALA A 15 -15.35 22.15 -10.73
CA ALA A 15 -14.17 22.24 -9.87
C ALA A 15 -14.17 21.17 -8.77
N MET A 16 -15.32 20.87 -8.16
CA MET A 16 -15.46 19.77 -7.20
C MET A 16 -15.29 18.40 -7.86
N LEU A 17 -15.80 18.22 -9.09
CA LEU A 17 -15.64 16.98 -9.85
C LEU A 17 -14.17 16.73 -10.26
N LEU A 18 -13.45 17.80 -10.63
CA LEU A 18 -12.02 17.77 -10.92
C LEU A 18 -11.17 17.51 -9.66
N ALA A 19 -11.58 18.03 -8.50
CA ALA A 19 -10.90 17.79 -7.22
C ALA A 19 -11.17 16.40 -6.63
N ALA A 20 -12.23 15.73 -7.09
CA ALA A 20 -12.58 14.35 -6.72
C ALA A 20 -11.92 13.29 -7.62
N LEU A 21 -11.15 13.71 -8.63
CA LEU A 21 -10.39 12.77 -9.45
C LEU A 21 -9.39 12.02 -8.56
N PRO A 22 -9.47 10.68 -8.47
CA PRO A 22 -8.58 9.90 -7.62
C PRO A 22 -7.13 10.14 -8.06
N SER A 23 -6.33 10.75 -7.19
CA SER A 23 -4.88 10.72 -7.37
C SER A 23 -4.46 9.28 -7.10
N THR A 24 -4.26 8.48 -8.15
CA THR A 24 -3.58 7.19 -8.05
C THR A 24 -2.16 7.48 -7.61
N ALA A 25 -1.94 7.48 -6.30
CA ALA A 25 -0.61 7.47 -5.74
C ALA A 25 -0.31 6.04 -5.26
N PRO A 26 0.16 5.13 -6.14
CA PRO A 26 1.08 4.10 -5.70
C PRO A 26 2.10 4.70 -4.73
N ALA A 27 2.50 3.92 -3.73
CA ALA A 27 3.65 4.29 -2.94
C ALA A 27 4.88 4.15 -3.84
N TYR A 28 5.42 5.27 -4.31
CA TYR A 28 6.48 5.25 -5.30
C TYR A 28 7.85 5.43 -4.67
N PRO A 29 8.83 4.67 -5.15
CA PRO A 29 10.25 4.93 -4.94
C PRO A 29 10.66 6.38 -5.15
N LEU A 30 11.76 6.79 -4.50
CA LEU A 30 12.25 8.18 -4.54
C LEU A 30 12.60 8.67 -5.95
N ASP A 31 12.98 7.76 -6.84
CA ASP A 31 13.25 8.00 -8.27
C ASP A 31 11.98 8.06 -9.13
N GLY A 32 10.80 7.76 -8.58
CA GLY A 32 9.54 7.74 -9.31
C GLY A 32 8.94 9.12 -9.65
N TYR A 33 9.62 10.24 -9.39
CA TYR A 33 9.04 11.56 -9.66
C TYR A 33 8.67 11.76 -11.13
N ASP A 34 9.56 11.41 -12.05
CA ASP A 34 9.35 11.63 -13.49
C ASP A 34 8.14 10.84 -14.02
N TYR A 35 7.85 9.69 -13.40
CA TYR A 35 6.69 8.87 -13.73
C TYR A 35 5.37 9.39 -13.11
N THR A 36 5.44 10.07 -11.96
CA THR A 36 4.26 10.28 -11.10
C THR A 36 3.85 11.73 -10.93
N GLY A 37 4.77 12.67 -11.16
CA GLY A 37 4.58 14.09 -10.88
C GLY A 37 4.43 14.43 -9.38
N LEU A 38 4.62 13.47 -8.47
CA LEU A 38 4.41 13.70 -7.03
C LEU A 38 5.59 14.48 -6.43
N ARG A 39 5.43 15.80 -6.32
CA ARG A 39 6.46 16.72 -5.79
C ARG A 39 7.05 16.30 -4.44
N ARG A 40 6.26 15.67 -3.57
CA ARG A 40 6.74 15.19 -2.25
C ARG A 40 7.85 14.14 -2.38
N ILE A 41 7.86 13.37 -3.46
CA ILE A 41 8.86 12.34 -3.73
C ILE A 41 10.16 12.98 -4.21
N TRP A 42 10.05 13.91 -5.17
CA TRP A 42 11.19 14.72 -5.64
C TRP A 42 11.91 15.44 -4.49
N VAL A 43 11.17 16.07 -3.57
CA VAL A 43 11.77 16.70 -2.39
C VAL A 43 12.53 15.70 -1.52
N GLN A 44 12.01 14.48 -1.36
CA GLN A 44 12.71 13.46 -0.58
C GLN A 44 13.95 12.92 -1.29
N ARG A 45 13.92 12.82 -2.62
CA ARG A 45 15.09 12.48 -3.43
C ARG A 45 16.20 13.52 -3.28
N MET A 46 15.89 14.82 -3.38
CA MET A 46 16.87 15.89 -3.16
C MET A 46 17.47 15.89 -1.75
N VAL A 47 16.67 15.60 -0.72
CA VAL A 47 17.19 15.40 0.66
C VAL A 47 18.15 14.20 0.70
N GLN A 48 17.81 13.11 0.01
CA GLN A 48 18.62 11.90 -0.02
C GLN A 48 19.95 12.12 -0.74
N GLU A 49 19.93 12.84 -1.86
CA GLU A 49 21.09 13.22 -2.69
C GLU A 49 21.93 14.33 -2.03
N GLY A 50 21.37 15.06 -1.06
CA GLY A 50 22.07 16.09 -0.30
C GLY A 50 22.00 17.49 -0.92
N GLU A 51 21.16 17.67 -1.94
CA GLU A 51 20.92 18.97 -2.58
C GLU A 51 20.20 19.94 -1.63
N ILE A 52 19.36 19.42 -0.73
CA ILE A 52 18.68 20.21 0.30
C ILE A 52 18.83 19.56 1.68
N LYS A 53 18.73 20.39 2.73
CA LYS A 53 18.78 19.91 4.12
C LYS A 53 17.52 19.13 4.48
N GLY A 54 17.68 17.99 5.14
CA GLY A 54 16.57 17.20 5.66
C GLY A 54 17.02 15.87 6.29
N LYS A 55 16.07 15.12 6.83
CA LYS A 55 16.32 13.76 7.36
C LYS A 55 16.36 12.77 6.21
N LYS A 56 17.51 12.10 6.03
CA LYS A 56 17.65 11.02 5.04
C LYS A 56 16.79 9.81 5.41
N ARG A 57 16.31 9.13 4.38
CA ARG A 57 15.57 7.87 4.49
C ARG A 57 16.54 6.72 4.80
N PRO A 58 16.13 5.74 5.61
CA PRO A 58 16.93 4.53 5.85
C PRO A 58 17.05 3.72 4.55
N SER A 59 18.07 2.86 4.46
CA SER A 59 18.35 2.07 3.24
C SER A 59 17.17 1.24 2.74
N GLY A 60 16.34 0.71 3.64
CA GLY A 60 15.15 -0.07 3.29
C GLY A 60 14.03 0.73 2.59
N GLU A 61 14.11 2.06 2.58
CA GLU A 61 13.14 2.94 1.90
C GLU A 61 13.65 3.44 0.52
N LEU A 62 14.83 2.99 0.07
CA LEU A 62 15.51 3.51 -1.12
C LEU A 62 15.42 2.60 -2.35
N LEU A 63 14.58 1.57 -2.30
CA LEU A 63 14.43 0.63 -3.42
C LEU A 63 13.92 1.40 -4.67
N PRO A 64 14.63 1.36 -5.81
CA PRO A 64 14.25 2.14 -7.00
C PRO A 64 13.03 1.54 -7.71
N LEU A 65 12.38 2.34 -8.56
CA LEU A 65 11.16 1.94 -9.28
C LEU A 65 11.36 0.69 -10.14
N GLU A 66 12.50 0.58 -10.81
CA GLU A 66 12.88 -0.57 -11.63
C GLU A 66 13.00 -1.90 -10.85
N GLN A 67 13.18 -1.82 -9.52
CA GLN A 67 13.22 -2.99 -8.65
C GLN A 67 11.85 -3.36 -8.06
N VAL A 68 10.82 -2.55 -8.30
CA VAL A 68 9.44 -2.86 -7.93
C VAL A 68 8.84 -3.80 -8.97
N GLN A 69 9.03 -5.11 -8.76
CA GLN A 69 8.52 -6.15 -9.64
C GLN A 69 7.18 -6.69 -9.12
N LEU A 70 6.11 -6.52 -9.90
CA LEU A 70 4.84 -7.16 -9.61
C LEU A 70 4.96 -8.67 -9.83
N ARG A 71 4.79 -9.45 -8.76
CA ARG A 71 4.75 -10.91 -8.82
C ARG A 71 3.30 -11.39 -8.92
N LEU A 72 3.11 -12.66 -9.28
CA LEU A 72 1.81 -13.33 -9.36
C LEU A 72 0.87 -12.89 -10.51
N LEU A 73 1.36 -12.13 -11.51
CA LEU A 73 0.53 -11.69 -12.63
C LEU A 73 -0.12 -12.85 -13.41
N ASP A 74 0.59 -13.98 -13.52
CA ASP A 74 0.12 -15.19 -14.23
C ASP A 74 -0.40 -16.29 -13.28
N GLN A 75 -0.56 -16.00 -12.00
CA GLN A 75 -0.91 -16.99 -10.96
C GLN A 75 -2.36 -16.84 -10.49
N LYS A 76 -3.31 -16.90 -11.42
CA LYS A 76 -4.74 -16.69 -11.13
C LYS A 76 -5.33 -17.72 -10.17
N ASP A 77 -4.82 -18.95 -10.21
CA ASP A 77 -5.30 -20.08 -9.42
C ASP A 77 -4.36 -20.42 -8.24
N LEU A 78 -3.59 -19.43 -7.75
CA LEU A 78 -2.68 -19.60 -6.62
C LEU A 78 -3.44 -20.13 -5.40
N LYS A 79 -3.05 -21.32 -4.92
CA LYS A 79 -3.64 -21.92 -3.72
C LYS A 79 -2.78 -21.59 -2.51
N ILE A 80 -3.40 -20.99 -1.50
CA ILE A 80 -2.75 -20.78 -0.20
C ILE A 80 -2.82 -22.11 0.59
N PRO A 81 -1.69 -22.64 1.07
CA PRO A 81 -1.67 -23.88 1.83
C PRO A 81 -2.25 -23.69 3.24
N ALA A 82 -2.49 -24.79 3.94
CA ALA A 82 -2.76 -24.75 5.37
C ALA A 82 -1.54 -24.18 6.13
N ALA A 83 -1.80 -23.60 7.31
CA ALA A 83 -0.74 -23.04 8.13
C ALA A 83 0.25 -24.12 8.61
N ASP A 84 1.54 -23.85 8.44
CA ASP A 84 2.66 -24.65 8.94
C ASP A 84 2.75 -24.48 10.48
N PRO A 85 2.58 -25.55 11.27
CA PRO A 85 2.60 -25.46 12.74
C PRO A 85 3.95 -25.00 13.30
N GLU A 86 5.06 -25.42 12.70
CA GLU A 86 6.40 -25.05 13.17
C GLU A 86 6.71 -23.59 12.87
N LEU A 87 6.36 -23.12 11.66
CA LEU A 87 6.50 -21.71 11.29
C LEU A 87 5.60 -20.84 12.18
N THR A 88 4.36 -21.28 12.40
CA THR A 88 3.40 -20.59 13.26
C THR A 88 3.92 -20.45 14.68
N ALA A 89 4.51 -21.51 15.25
CA ALA A 89 5.11 -21.45 16.58
C ALA A 89 6.28 -20.45 16.65
N LYS A 90 7.13 -20.40 15.61
CA LYS A 90 8.23 -19.43 15.51
C LYS A 90 7.72 -18.00 15.43
N VAL A 91 6.72 -17.73 14.59
CA VAL A 91 6.10 -16.39 14.45
C VAL A 91 5.41 -15.99 15.76
N LYS A 92 4.65 -16.89 16.39
CA LYS A 92 3.99 -16.63 17.69
C LYS A 92 5.01 -16.25 18.75
N LYS A 93 6.17 -16.93 18.80
CA LYS A 93 7.23 -16.67 19.77
C LYS A 93 7.76 -15.23 19.68
N LEU A 94 7.76 -14.60 18.50
CA LEU A 94 8.18 -13.20 18.33
C LEU A 94 7.29 -12.21 19.08
N LEU A 95 6.02 -12.55 19.30
CA LEU A 95 5.06 -11.72 20.05
C LEU A 95 5.23 -11.87 21.58
N GLY A 96 6.00 -12.86 22.02
CA GLY A 96 6.29 -13.08 23.43
C GLY A 96 5.04 -13.33 24.29
N PRO A 97 5.02 -12.89 25.56
CA PRO A 97 3.92 -13.14 26.49
C PRO A 97 2.56 -12.55 26.07
N ALA A 98 2.55 -11.58 25.16
CA ALA A 98 1.33 -10.93 24.70
C ALA A 98 0.71 -11.61 23.48
N ALA A 99 1.27 -12.72 23.00
CA ALA A 99 0.87 -13.37 21.75
C ALA A 99 -0.64 -13.64 21.64
N ASP A 100 -1.29 -14.03 22.73
CA ASP A 100 -2.72 -14.35 22.71
C ASP A 100 -3.62 -13.11 22.55
N ARG A 101 -3.07 -11.90 22.70
CA ARG A 101 -3.76 -10.62 22.48
C ARG A 101 -3.70 -10.12 21.03
N TYR A 102 -2.92 -10.79 20.17
CA TYR A 102 -2.72 -10.39 18.78
C TYR A 102 -3.18 -11.48 17.81
N GLY A 103 -3.59 -11.04 16.62
CA GLY A 103 -3.64 -11.87 15.42
C GLY A 103 -2.45 -11.54 14.53
N ILE A 104 -1.78 -12.55 14.00
CA ILE A 104 -0.67 -12.37 13.05
C ILE A 104 -0.69 -13.48 12.01
N SER A 105 -0.49 -13.11 10.75
CA SER A 105 -0.30 -14.05 9.65
C SER A 105 0.95 -13.67 8.85
N LEU A 106 1.72 -14.67 8.43
CA LEU A 106 2.88 -14.55 7.56
C LEU A 106 2.66 -15.45 6.36
N LEU A 107 2.57 -14.86 5.17
CA LEU A 107 2.52 -15.57 3.90
C LEU A 107 3.85 -15.36 3.16
N ASP A 108 4.62 -16.44 3.03
CA ASP A 108 5.89 -16.43 2.29
C ASP A 108 5.64 -16.87 0.84
N LEU A 109 5.89 -15.94 -0.08
CA LEU A 109 5.75 -16.10 -1.53
C LEU A 109 7.11 -16.02 -2.24
N SER A 110 8.21 -16.15 -1.51
CA SER A 110 9.57 -16.05 -2.06
C SER A 110 9.83 -17.16 -3.10
N ASP A 111 9.30 -18.36 -2.83
CA ASP A 111 9.31 -19.54 -3.70
C ASP A 111 7.86 -20.00 -3.96
N LEU A 112 7.41 -19.85 -5.21
CA LEU A 112 6.03 -20.21 -5.59
C LEU A 112 5.80 -21.72 -5.66
N SER A 113 6.85 -22.54 -5.72
CA SER A 113 6.74 -24.00 -5.64
C SER A 113 6.59 -24.50 -4.20
N ASN A 114 6.89 -23.64 -3.22
CA ASN A 114 6.87 -23.95 -1.80
C ASN A 114 6.35 -22.77 -0.98
N ILE A 115 5.09 -22.39 -1.22
CA ILE A 115 4.40 -21.33 -0.47
C ILE A 115 4.26 -21.79 0.98
N ARG A 116 4.49 -20.87 1.92
CA ARG A 116 4.34 -21.17 3.36
C ARG A 116 3.44 -20.15 4.02
N LEU A 117 2.51 -20.65 4.82
CA LEU A 117 1.63 -19.83 5.65
C LEU A 117 1.94 -20.11 7.11
N ALA A 118 2.05 -19.07 7.92
CA ALA A 118 1.92 -19.15 9.36
C ALA A 118 0.80 -18.24 9.81
N GLU A 119 0.01 -18.70 10.77
CA GLU A 119 -1.16 -17.96 11.22
C GLU A 119 -1.46 -18.24 12.69
N TRP A 120 -1.56 -17.16 13.46
CA TRP A 120 -1.98 -17.20 14.86
C TRP A 120 -3.18 -16.26 15.04
N ASN A 121 -4.27 -16.76 15.62
CA ASN A 121 -5.51 -16.02 15.80
C ASN A 121 -6.09 -15.40 14.51
N GLY A 122 -5.84 -15.99 13.33
CA GLY A 122 -6.21 -15.38 12.03
C GLY A 122 -7.71 -15.22 11.78
N ASN A 123 -8.56 -16.00 12.45
CA ASN A 123 -10.01 -15.89 12.36
C ASN A 123 -10.61 -14.84 13.31
N GLN A 124 -9.79 -14.15 14.10
CA GLN A 124 -10.28 -13.10 15.00
C GLN A 124 -10.65 -11.85 14.20
N ARG A 125 -11.92 -11.45 14.29
CA ARG A 125 -12.44 -10.28 13.57
C ARG A 125 -12.02 -9.00 14.28
N GLN A 126 -11.51 -8.05 13.51
CA GLN A 126 -11.13 -6.72 14.00
C GLN A 126 -11.61 -5.64 13.04
N ASN A 127 -11.78 -4.42 13.56
CA ASN A 127 -12.03 -3.29 12.68
C ASN A 127 -10.77 -3.03 11.83
N PRO A 128 -10.85 -3.05 10.49
CA PRO A 128 -9.69 -2.87 9.63
C PRO A 128 -9.06 -1.47 9.73
N GLY A 129 -9.79 -0.48 10.26
CA GLY A 129 -9.30 0.89 10.40
C GLY A 129 -8.80 1.45 9.06
N SER A 130 -7.60 2.04 9.07
CA SER A 130 -7.01 2.62 7.85
C SER A 130 -6.69 1.61 6.74
N VAL A 131 -6.54 0.32 7.05
CA VAL A 131 -6.32 -0.72 6.02
C VAL A 131 -7.53 -0.82 5.09
N GLY A 132 -8.74 -0.52 5.58
CA GLY A 132 -9.97 -0.52 4.77
C GLY A 132 -9.93 0.44 3.58
N LYS A 133 -9.04 1.45 3.58
CA LYS A 133 -8.82 2.33 2.42
C LYS A 133 -8.38 1.57 1.17
N ILE A 134 -7.71 0.43 1.31
CA ILE A 134 -7.31 -0.42 0.17
C ILE A 134 -8.57 -0.94 -0.53
N MET A 135 -9.57 -1.42 0.22
CA MET A 135 -10.85 -1.89 -0.35
C MET A 135 -11.63 -0.76 -1.03
N VAL A 136 -11.62 0.44 -0.46
CA VAL A 136 -12.24 1.62 -1.09
C VAL A 136 -11.55 1.97 -2.40
N ALA A 137 -10.21 2.02 -2.41
CA ALA A 137 -9.45 2.25 -3.63
C ALA A 137 -9.73 1.18 -4.67
N LEU A 138 -9.76 -0.08 -4.27
CA LEU A 138 -10.09 -1.21 -5.14
C LEU A 138 -11.45 -1.04 -5.80
N GLY A 139 -12.48 -0.71 -5.02
CA GLY A 139 -13.84 -0.50 -5.54
C GLY A 139 -13.97 0.69 -6.50
N ILE A 140 -13.10 1.70 -6.39
CA ILE A 140 -13.07 2.84 -7.32
C ILE A 140 -12.33 2.48 -8.62
N PHE A 141 -11.22 1.74 -8.53
CA PHE A 141 -10.33 1.50 -9.67
C PHE A 141 -10.57 0.17 -10.40
N GLN A 142 -11.34 -0.76 -9.83
CA GLN A 142 -11.72 -2.02 -10.47
C GLN A 142 -13.16 -2.01 -11.03
N ALA A 143 -13.89 -0.90 -10.88
CA ALA A 143 -15.23 -0.72 -11.46
C ALA A 143 -15.17 -0.45 -12.97
#